data_AF-A0AA42J158-F1
#
_entry.id   AF-A0AA42J158-F1
#
_cell.length_a   1.000
_cell.length_b   1.000
_cell.length_c   1.000
_cell.angle_alpha   90.00
_cell.angle_beta   90.00
_cell.angle_gamma   90.00
#
_symmetry.space_group_name_H-M   'P 1'
#
loop_
_entity.id
_entity.type
_entity.pdbx_description
1 polymer ?
#
loop_
_entity_poly.entity_id
_entity_poly.type
_entity_poly.pdbx_seq_one_letter_code
_entity_poly.pdbx_strand_id
1 'polypeptide(L)'
;LTRDMYCHNNGRPGIDPVVLFKMIFIGYLYGIRSERQLVKEIEVNAAYRWFLGYSLTEKIPDASTISQNRRRRFNGTTVFQDIFDHTVEQAISHDFVTGKVLYSDSTHLKANANKRKLEKVEVTI
;
A
#
# COMPACT_ATOMS: atom_id res chain seq x y z
N LEU A 1 -0.53 4.35 14.42
CA LEU A 1 -1.27 4.75 13.20
C LEU A 1 -2.53 3.92 12.96
N THR A 2 -2.49 2.59 13.06
CA THR A 2 -3.61 1.73 12.61
C THR A 2 -4.36 1.00 13.72
N ARG A 3 -3.91 1.09 14.99
CA ARG A 3 -4.46 0.33 16.12
C ARG A 3 -5.96 0.54 16.32
N ASP A 4 -6.41 1.78 16.26
CA ASP A 4 -7.81 2.17 16.51
C ASP A 4 -8.78 1.73 15.39
N MET A 5 -8.24 1.27 14.26
CA MET A 5 -9.02 0.80 13.10
C MET A 5 -9.40 -0.67 13.18
N TYR A 6 -8.98 -1.39 14.22
CA TYR A 6 -9.24 -2.82 14.41
C TYR A 6 -10.14 -3.08 15.62
N CYS A 7 -11.17 -3.90 15.42
CA CYS A 7 -12.02 -4.36 16.51
C CYS A 7 -11.36 -5.57 17.19
N HIS A 8 -11.27 -5.54 18.53
CA HIS A 8 -10.61 -6.59 19.30
C HIS A 8 -11.48 -7.85 19.50
N ASN A 9 -12.81 -7.72 19.43
CA ASN A 9 -13.73 -8.74 19.95
C ASN A 9 -14.91 -9.09 19.04
N ASN A 10 -15.05 -8.50 17.85
CA ASN A 10 -16.18 -8.77 16.96
C ASN A 10 -15.78 -8.99 15.50
N GLY A 11 -16.36 -10.04 14.88
CA GLY A 11 -16.18 -10.38 13.47
C GLY A 11 -14.90 -11.17 13.16
N ARG A 12 -14.50 -11.16 11.87
CA ARG A 12 -13.25 -11.81 11.43
C ARG A 12 -12.06 -11.11 12.11
N PRO A 13 -11.14 -11.85 12.75
CA PRO A 13 -9.99 -11.27 13.42
C PRO A 13 -9.23 -10.31 12.50
N GLY A 14 -8.88 -9.16 13.07
CA GLY A 14 -7.99 -8.21 12.44
C GLY A 14 -6.65 -8.85 12.12
N ILE A 15 -6.11 -8.54 10.94
CA ILE A 15 -4.73 -8.91 10.60
C ILE A 15 -3.83 -7.76 10.97
N ASP A 16 -2.68 -8.06 11.57
CA ASP A 16 -1.69 -7.04 11.89
C ASP A 16 -1.41 -6.18 10.65
N PRO A 17 -1.63 -4.85 10.72
CA PRO A 17 -1.33 -3.96 9.61
C PRO A 17 0.12 -4.08 9.13
N VAL A 18 1.10 -4.40 10.00
CA VAL A 18 2.49 -4.64 9.59
C VAL A 18 2.59 -5.81 8.61
N VAL A 19 1.90 -6.91 8.89
CA VAL A 19 1.83 -8.07 7.97
C VAL A 19 1.25 -7.65 6.63
N LEU A 20 0.18 -6.84 6.65
CA LEU A 20 -0.45 -6.37 5.43
C LEU A 20 0.50 -5.55 4.55
N PHE A 21 1.22 -4.60 5.15
CA PHE A 21 2.22 -3.80 4.43
C PHE A 21 3.32 -4.70 3.88
N LYS A 22 3.88 -5.60 4.70
CA LYS A 22 4.91 -6.55 4.25
C LYS A 22 4.46 -7.41 3.07
N MET A 23 3.21 -7.88 3.05
CA MET A 23 2.67 -8.62 1.90
C MET A 23 2.66 -7.76 0.63
N ILE A 24 2.20 -6.50 0.73
CA ILE A 24 2.20 -5.57 -0.40
C ILE A 24 3.63 -5.28 -0.88
N PHE A 25 4.58 -5.11 0.05
CA PHE A 25 6.00 -4.92 -0.27
C PHE A 25 6.58 -6.09 -1.08
N ILE A 26 6.32 -7.34 -0.69
CA ILE A 26 6.72 -8.51 -1.49
C ILE A 26 6.14 -8.40 -2.90
N GLY A 27 4.85 -8.05 -3.01
CA GLY A 27 4.20 -7.88 -4.31
C GLY A 27 4.88 -6.84 -5.21
N TYR A 28 5.24 -5.68 -4.64
CA TYR A 28 5.94 -4.63 -5.39
C TYR A 28 7.39 -5.01 -5.74
N LEU A 29 8.16 -5.52 -4.77
CA LEU A 29 9.58 -5.82 -4.95
C LEU A 29 9.82 -6.93 -5.97
N TYR A 30 8.96 -7.95 -5.99
CA TYR A 30 9.09 -9.10 -6.89
C TYR A 30 8.15 -9.05 -8.10
N GLY A 31 7.46 -7.92 -8.31
CA GLY A 31 6.63 -7.70 -9.51
C GLY A 31 5.33 -8.53 -9.57
N ILE A 32 4.82 -9.00 -8.42
CA ILE A 32 3.60 -9.80 -8.33
C ILE A 32 2.39 -8.86 -8.36
N ARG A 33 1.73 -8.78 -9.51
CA ARG A 33 0.62 -7.82 -9.72
C ARG A 33 -0.74 -8.27 -9.19
N SER A 34 -0.89 -9.55 -8.84
CA SER A 34 -2.15 -10.13 -8.40
C SER A 34 -2.10 -10.47 -6.92
N GLU A 35 -3.02 -9.91 -6.12
CA GLU A 35 -3.15 -10.23 -4.69
C GLU A 35 -3.38 -11.74 -4.47
N ARG A 36 -4.08 -12.42 -5.39
CA ARG A 36 -4.31 -13.87 -5.33
C ARG A 36 -3.04 -14.65 -5.62
N GLN A 37 -2.23 -14.19 -6.58
CA GLN A 37 -0.94 -14.80 -6.88
C GLN A 37 0.04 -14.59 -5.73
N LEU A 38 0.08 -13.38 -5.16
CA LEU A 38 0.89 -13.06 -3.99
C LEU A 38 0.62 -14.02 -2.84
N VAL A 39 -0.65 -14.26 -2.49
CA VAL A 39 -1.00 -15.22 -1.43
C VAL A 39 -0.54 -16.63 -1.78
N LYS A 40 -0.73 -17.10 -3.02
CA LYS A 40 -0.24 -18.43 -3.46
C LYS A 40 1.28 -18.54 -3.37
N GLU A 41 2.01 -17.49 -3.71
CA GLU A 41 3.47 -17.48 -3.60
C GLU A 41 3.91 -17.50 -2.14
N ILE A 42 3.25 -16.75 -1.26
CA ILE A 42 3.52 -16.78 0.18
C ILE A 42 3.19 -18.17 0.76
N GLU A 43 2.17 -18.86 0.25
CA GLU A 43 1.80 -20.21 0.71
C GLU A 43 2.93 -21.22 0.56
N VAL A 44 3.69 -21.14 -0.53
CA VAL A 44 4.74 -22.09 -0.88
C VAL A 44 6.16 -21.60 -0.59
N ASN A 45 6.36 -20.29 -0.45
CA ASN A 45 7.69 -19.70 -0.27
C ASN A 45 8.03 -19.48 1.21
N ALA A 46 8.99 -20.28 1.71
CA ALA A 46 9.44 -20.20 3.09
C ALA A 46 10.09 -18.84 3.45
N ALA A 47 10.80 -18.19 2.53
CA ALA A 47 11.41 -16.88 2.77
C ALA A 47 10.34 -15.79 2.95
N TYR A 48 9.26 -15.84 2.16
CA TYR A 48 8.14 -14.91 2.31
C TYR A 48 7.41 -15.12 3.64
N ARG A 49 7.17 -16.37 4.04
CA ARG A 49 6.58 -16.67 5.36
C ARG A 49 7.46 -16.19 6.50
N TRP A 50 8.77 -16.43 6.43
CA TRP A 50 9.73 -15.97 7.43
C TRP A 50 9.72 -14.44 7.55
N PHE A 51 9.73 -13.72 6.42
CA PHE A 51 9.64 -12.25 6.41
C PHE A 51 8.35 -11.72 7.04
N LEU A 52 7.23 -12.41 6.80
CA LEU A 52 5.92 -12.09 7.35
C LEU A 52 5.75 -12.51 8.81
N GLY A 53 6.66 -13.33 9.36
CA GLY A 53 6.55 -13.88 10.71
C GLY A 53 5.56 -15.05 10.83
N TYR A 54 5.26 -15.74 9.73
CA TYR A 54 4.40 -16.93 9.72
C TYR A 54 5.25 -18.20 9.73
N SER A 55 4.81 -19.20 10.48
CA SER A 55 5.31 -20.57 10.40
C SER A 55 4.84 -21.27 9.12
N LEU A 56 5.43 -22.42 8.79
CA LEU A 56 5.04 -23.22 7.61
C LEU A 56 3.62 -23.80 7.72
N THR A 57 3.14 -24.02 8.95
CA THR A 57 1.82 -24.64 9.21
C THR A 57 0.71 -23.61 9.42
N GLU A 58 1.05 -22.36 9.72
CA GLU A 58 0.04 -21.32 9.90
C GLU A 58 -0.66 -20.96 8.59
N LYS A 59 -1.93 -20.60 8.74
CA LYS A 59 -2.76 -20.16 7.64
C LYS A 59 -2.46 -18.69 7.32
N ILE A 60 -2.15 -18.41 6.06
CA ILE A 60 -1.88 -17.06 5.57
C ILE A 60 -3.20 -16.30 5.40
N PRO A 61 -3.17 -14.96 5.56
CA PRO A 61 -4.26 -14.07 5.20
C PRO A 61 -4.86 -14.35 3.81
N ASP A 62 -6.19 -14.33 3.73
CA ASP A 62 -6.87 -14.47 2.44
C ASP A 62 -6.59 -13.24 1.55
N ALA A 63 -6.48 -13.45 0.24
CA ALA A 63 -6.19 -12.40 -0.73
C ALA A 63 -7.20 -11.24 -0.68
N SER A 64 -8.46 -11.52 -0.35
CA SER A 64 -9.48 -10.47 -0.19
C SER A 64 -9.16 -9.49 0.94
N THR A 65 -8.36 -9.88 1.93
CA THR A 65 -8.06 -9.03 3.09
C THR A 65 -7.36 -7.74 2.66
N ILE A 66 -6.48 -7.84 1.65
CA ILE A 66 -5.75 -6.68 1.11
C ILE A 66 -6.73 -5.69 0.47
N SER A 67 -7.52 -6.17 -0.50
CA SER A 67 -8.49 -5.31 -1.17
C SER A 67 -9.59 -4.77 -0.24
N GLN A 68 -10.06 -5.55 0.74
CA GLN A 68 -11.11 -5.11 1.67
C GLN A 68 -10.58 -4.06 2.66
N ASN A 69 -9.35 -4.22 3.19
CA ASN A 69 -8.77 -3.20 4.06
C ASN A 69 -8.53 -1.89 3.32
N ARG A 70 -8.03 -1.96 2.07
CA ARG A 70 -7.87 -0.77 1.22
C ARG A 70 -9.19 -0.07 0.95
N ARG A 71 -10.26 -0.81 0.63
CA ARG A 71 -11.58 -0.23 0.31
C ARG A 71 -12.34 0.30 1.52
N ARG A 72 -12.28 -0.40 2.66
CA ARG A 72 -13.17 -0.15 3.79
C ARG A 72 -12.48 0.57 4.95
N ARG A 73 -11.23 0.23 5.26
CA ARG A 73 -10.54 0.72 6.47
C ARG A 73 -9.66 1.93 6.18
N PHE A 74 -8.87 1.87 5.12
CA PHE A 74 -7.90 2.93 4.82
C PHE A 74 -8.39 3.96 3.82
N ASN A 75 -9.54 3.71 3.19
CA ASN A 75 -10.12 4.65 2.25
C ASN A 75 -10.54 5.95 2.97
N GLY A 76 -10.13 7.10 2.43
CA GLY A 76 -10.38 8.41 3.04
C GLY A 76 -9.52 8.71 4.28
N THR A 77 -8.50 7.91 4.56
CA THR A 77 -7.59 8.12 5.70
C THR A 77 -6.22 8.59 5.23
N THR A 78 -5.44 9.24 6.11
CA THR A 78 -4.07 9.67 5.86
C THR A 78 -3.03 8.57 6.07
N VAL A 79 -3.44 7.38 6.55
CA VAL A 79 -2.53 6.31 7.01
C VAL A 79 -1.43 5.97 5.99
N PHE A 80 -1.75 5.91 4.70
CA PHE A 80 -0.74 5.63 3.67
C PHE A 80 0.28 6.76 3.52
N GLN A 81 -0.20 8.01 3.55
CA GLN A 81 0.64 9.19 3.47
C GLN A 81 1.53 9.29 4.72
N ASP A 82 0.94 9.13 5.92
CA ASP A 82 1.66 9.19 7.19
C ASP A 82 2.77 8.13 7.26
N ILE A 83 2.52 6.91 6.78
CA ILE A 83 3.53 5.85 6.73
C ILE A 83 4.64 6.18 5.72
N PHE A 84 4.27 6.71 4.56
CA PHE A 84 5.23 7.10 3.54
C PHE A 84 6.15 8.22 4.06
N ASP A 85 5.56 9.29 4.60
CA ASP A 85 6.29 10.43 5.15
C ASP A 85 7.22 9.97 6.25
N HIS A 86 6.73 9.15 7.19
CA HIS A 86 7.57 8.63 8.27
C HIS A 86 8.71 7.74 7.78
N THR A 87 8.49 6.97 6.71
CA THR A 87 9.56 6.15 6.10
C THR A 87 10.61 7.04 5.43
N VAL A 88 10.19 8.11 4.75
CA VAL A 88 11.10 9.09 4.12
C VAL A 88 11.87 9.87 5.19
N GLU A 89 11.22 10.30 6.26
CA GLU A 89 11.84 10.95 7.41
C GLU A 89 12.93 10.07 8.04
N GLN A 90 12.64 8.78 8.24
CA GLN A 90 13.63 7.82 8.73
C GLN A 90 14.81 7.70 7.77
N ALA A 91 14.55 7.59 6.47
CA ALA A 91 15.62 7.50 5.46
C ALA A 91 16.50 8.76 5.42
N ILE A 92 15.92 9.95 5.61
CA ILE A 92 16.67 11.20 5.76
C ILE A 92 17.50 11.17 7.06
N SER A 93 16.90 10.75 8.18
CA SER A 93 17.59 10.70 9.48
C SER A 93 18.78 9.74 9.52
N HIS A 94 18.76 8.71 8.66
CA HIS A 94 19.83 7.72 8.51
C HIS A 94 20.77 8.02 7.33
N ASP A 95 20.74 9.23 6.78
CA ASP A 95 21.57 9.68 5.65
C ASP A 95 21.42 8.86 4.35
N PHE A 96 20.35 8.07 4.21
CA PHE A 96 20.04 7.34 2.97
C PHE A 96 19.50 8.26 1.87
N VAL A 97 18.90 9.39 2.25
CA VAL A 97 18.39 10.40 1.34
C VAL A 97 19.09 11.72 1.62
N THR A 98 19.86 12.22 0.66
CA THR A 98 20.55 13.51 0.75
C THR A 98 20.01 14.48 -0.30
N GLY A 99 19.68 15.71 0.08
CA GLY A 99 19.20 16.76 -0.84
C GLY A 99 20.24 17.32 -1.82
N LYS A 100 21.38 16.64 -2.00
CA LYS A 100 22.50 17.12 -2.83
C LYS A 100 22.25 16.95 -4.33
N VAL A 101 21.44 15.96 -4.71
CA VAL A 101 21.10 15.69 -6.11
C VAL A 101 19.60 15.40 -6.22
N LEU A 102 18.88 16.27 -6.92
CA LEU A 102 17.45 16.12 -7.17
C LEU A 102 17.25 15.50 -8.55
N TYR A 103 16.71 14.28 -8.58
CA TYR A 103 16.22 13.66 -9.80
C TYR A 103 14.70 13.84 -9.87
N SER A 104 14.23 14.58 -10.88
CA SER A 104 12.81 14.71 -11.19
C SER A 104 12.53 13.95 -12.47
N ASP A 105 11.82 12.83 -12.37
CA ASP A 105 11.28 12.14 -13.54
C ASP A 105 9.83 12.59 -13.77
N SER A 106 9.53 13.00 -15.00
CA SER A 106 8.23 13.52 -15.40
C SER A 106 7.51 12.45 -16.20
N THR A 107 6.58 11.73 -15.56
CA THR A 107 5.65 10.87 -16.30
C THR A 107 4.71 11.73 -17.13
N HIS A 108 4.75 11.60 -18.45
CA HIS A 108 3.80 12.25 -19.34
C HIS A 108 2.41 11.61 -19.17
N LEU A 109 1.63 12.11 -18.22
CA LEU A 109 0.21 11.79 -18.13
C LEU A 109 -0.49 12.43 -19.33
N LYS A 110 -0.92 11.59 -20.28
CA LYS A 110 -1.72 12.05 -21.41
C LYS A 110 -3.01 12.66 -20.85
N ALA A 111 -3.17 13.96 -20.98
CA ALA A 111 -4.39 14.64 -20.55
C ALA A 111 -5.59 13.91 -21.16
N ASN A 112 -6.52 13.44 -20.31
CA ASN A 112 -7.83 12.97 -20.76
C ASN A 112 -8.70 14.19 -21.08
N ALA A 113 -8.23 15.00 -22.02
CA ALA A 113 -8.94 16.13 -22.57
C ALA A 113 -9.81 15.60 -23.71
N ASN A 114 -11.02 15.16 -23.39
CA ASN A 114 -12.01 14.90 -24.42
C ASN A 114 -12.38 16.23 -25.08
N LYS A 115 -11.87 16.48 -26.30
CA LYS A 115 -12.14 17.71 -27.08
C LYS A 115 -13.64 17.96 -27.33
N ARG A 116 -14.51 16.98 -27.05
CA ARG A 116 -15.98 17.09 -27.19
C ARG A 116 -16.70 17.49 -25.91
N LYS A 117 -16.03 17.57 -24.75
CA LYS A 117 -16.65 17.95 -23.48
C LYS A 117 -16.15 19.33 -23.08
N LEU A 118 -16.96 20.34 -23.35
CA LEU A 118 -16.72 21.74 -23.00
C LEU A 118 -17.75 22.15 -21.95
N GLU A 119 -17.28 22.59 -20.79
CA GLU A 119 -18.12 23.25 -19.79
C GLU A 119 -17.87 24.76 -19.91
N LYS A 120 -18.89 25.51 -20.32
CA LYS A 120 -18.79 26.96 -20.45
C LYS A 120 -18.89 27.56 -19.04
N VAL A 121 -17.80 28.12 -18.55
CA VAL A 121 -17.77 28.91 -17.33
C VAL A 121 -17.77 30.37 -17.75
N GLU A 122 -18.84 31.09 -17.45
CA GLU A 122 -18.87 32.55 -17.60
C GLU A 122 -18.07 33.18 -16.46
N VAL A 123 -16.98 33.85 -16.80
CA VAL A 123 -16.19 34.63 -15.85
C VAL A 123 -16.77 36.05 -15.85
N THR A 124 -17.40 36.42 -14.75
CA THR A 124 -17.80 37.82 -14.51
C THR A 124 -16.54 38.62 -14.25
N ILE A 125 -16.28 39.62 -15.10
CA ILE A 125 -15.22 40.64 -14.90
C ILE A 125 -15.77 41.71 -13.97
#